data_AF-A0A9X1SIW4-F1
#
_entry.id   AF-A0A9X1SIW4-F1
#
_cell.length_a   1.000
_cell.length_b   1.000
_cell.length_c   1.000
_cell.angle_alpha   90.00
_cell.angle_beta   90.00
_cell.angle_gamma   90.00
#
_symmetry.space_group_name_H-M   'P 1'
#
loop_
_entity.id
_entity.type
_entity.pdbx_description
1 polymer ?
#
loop_
_entity_poly.entity_id
_entity_poly.type
_entity_poly.pdbx_seq_one_letter_code
_entity_poly.pdbx_strand_id
1 'polypeptide(L)'
;MKSQEEIRAEFIELVKGKTIPYVTCFIKDDGSIDIHGDLNLGCTKITLLPDNLRVYGSLFLSESLVEVLPNNLSIAGSLYMPRTKIEEIPEGTKIGNSLHAFESHLKKLPNDLIIRGCANFEGCPLDQIPTGLCVHGYLDILGTRVTRLSNDLVVKQSLFLSACDIENVVFQDECGEHKRTIFAAYVNGSVNIAAGCFLGDLETFIDLVRHKYGRGEEAGKYIAQGKFCMDELYKKLEEERKKASSGLA
;
A
#
# COMPACT_ATOMS: atom_id res chain seq x y z
N MET A 1 -3.77 -30.74 9.08
CA MET A 1 -3.23 -29.38 9.28
C MET A 1 -2.06 -29.53 10.24
N LYS A 2 -0.89 -28.96 9.92
CA LYS A 2 0.27 -29.05 10.82
C LYS A 2 0.02 -28.22 12.08
N SER A 3 0.51 -28.66 13.24
CA SER A 3 0.49 -27.87 14.46
C SER A 3 1.52 -26.74 14.40
N GLN A 4 1.37 -25.69 15.20
CA GLN A 4 2.38 -24.63 15.30
C GLN A 4 3.73 -25.18 15.81
N GLU A 5 3.74 -26.25 16.61
CA GLU A 5 4.96 -26.91 17.05
C GLU A 5 5.69 -27.60 15.88
N GLU A 6 4.96 -28.28 15.01
CA GLU A 6 5.51 -28.91 13.80
C GLU A 6 6.04 -27.85 12.82
N ILE A 7 5.26 -26.79 12.57
CA ILE A 7 5.67 -25.67 11.70
C ILE A 7 6.94 -25.02 12.25
N ARG A 8 6.99 -24.79 13.56
CA ARG A 8 8.16 -24.20 14.24
C ARG A 8 9.38 -25.09 14.08
N ALA A 9 9.27 -26.40 14.30
CA ALA A 9 10.38 -27.33 14.17
C ALA A 9 10.93 -27.34 12.73
N GLU A 10 10.06 -27.43 11.73
CA GLU A 10 10.47 -27.39 10.31
C GLU A 10 11.14 -26.07 9.94
N PHE A 11 10.61 -24.95 10.41
CA PHE A 11 11.18 -23.64 10.17
C PHE A 11 12.57 -23.50 10.82
N ILE A 12 12.74 -23.98 12.06
CA ILE A 12 14.02 -23.95 12.78
C ILE A 12 15.10 -24.74 12.03
N GLU A 13 14.78 -25.95 11.57
CA GLU A 13 15.72 -26.78 10.79
C GLU A 13 16.19 -26.06 9.53
N LEU A 14 15.30 -25.28 8.90
CA LEU A 14 15.63 -24.52 7.71
C LEU A 14 16.53 -23.31 7.99
N VAL A 15 16.20 -22.50 9.00
CA VAL A 15 16.98 -21.28 9.31
C VAL A 15 18.32 -21.58 9.99
N LYS A 16 18.44 -22.73 10.68
CA LYS A 16 19.71 -23.21 11.23
C LYS A 16 20.51 -24.04 10.22
N GLY A 17 19.85 -24.60 9.22
CA GLY A 17 20.48 -25.36 8.14
C GLY A 17 21.33 -24.49 7.22
N LYS A 18 22.13 -25.12 6.36
CA LYS A 18 22.90 -24.44 5.29
C LYS A 18 22.00 -23.81 4.21
N THR A 19 20.68 -23.92 4.32
CA THR A 19 19.68 -23.50 3.33
C THR A 19 19.55 -21.99 3.22
N ILE A 20 19.65 -21.26 4.34
CA ILE A 20 19.74 -19.80 4.35
C ILE A 20 20.99 -19.42 5.14
N PRO A 21 22.15 -19.29 4.47
CA PRO A 21 23.39 -18.97 5.17
C PRO A 21 23.31 -17.56 5.78
N TYR A 22 23.95 -17.38 6.94
CA TYR A 22 24.14 -16.09 7.64
C TYR A 22 22.93 -15.50 8.37
N VAL A 23 21.84 -16.26 8.55
CA VAL A 23 20.72 -15.83 9.39
C VAL A 23 21.02 -16.17 10.86
N THR A 24 20.92 -15.18 11.74
CA THR A 24 21.03 -15.41 13.19
C THR A 24 19.62 -15.58 13.77
N CYS A 25 19.33 -16.76 14.32
CA CYS A 25 18.01 -17.14 14.81
C CYS A 25 18.04 -17.38 16.32
N PHE A 26 17.14 -16.73 17.06
CA PHE A 26 16.91 -16.95 18.48
C PHE A 26 15.50 -17.49 18.71
N ILE A 27 15.39 -18.53 19.54
CA ILE A 27 14.11 -19.11 19.95
C ILE A 27 13.91 -18.72 21.41
N LYS A 28 12.78 -18.07 21.71
CA LYS A 28 12.43 -17.67 23.07
C LYS A 28 11.64 -18.78 23.78
N ASP A 29 11.61 -18.71 25.10
CA ASP A 29 10.88 -19.67 25.95
C ASP A 29 9.37 -19.66 25.67
N ASP A 30 8.82 -18.53 25.22
CA ASP A 30 7.42 -18.39 24.79
C ASP A 30 7.14 -18.98 23.39
N GLY A 31 8.15 -19.59 22.76
CA GLY A 31 8.07 -20.18 21.43
C GLY A 31 8.11 -19.16 20.28
N SER A 32 8.32 -17.87 20.55
CA SER A 32 8.56 -16.89 19.49
C SER A 32 9.95 -17.07 18.87
N ILE A 33 10.05 -16.73 17.58
CA ILE A 33 11.28 -16.85 16.82
C ILE A 33 11.71 -15.46 16.37
N ASP A 34 12.93 -15.08 16.75
CA ASP A 34 13.55 -13.83 16.37
C ASP A 34 14.66 -14.11 15.34
N ILE A 35 14.52 -13.52 14.16
CA ILE A 35 15.47 -13.58 13.06
C ILE A 35 16.18 -12.24 12.96
N HIS A 36 17.50 -12.23 13.19
CA HIS A 36 18.32 -11.05 13.10
C HIS A 36 18.88 -10.91 11.68
N GLY A 37 18.61 -9.75 11.07
CA GLY A 37 18.89 -9.49 9.66
C GLY A 37 17.74 -9.88 8.75
N ASP A 38 18.04 -9.91 7.46
CA ASP A 38 17.08 -10.22 6.40
C ASP A 38 16.78 -11.72 6.36
N LEU A 39 15.51 -12.07 6.11
CA LEU A 39 15.06 -13.44 5.91
C LEU A 39 14.54 -13.61 4.49
N ASN A 40 15.26 -14.37 3.67
CA ASN A 40 14.82 -14.69 2.30
C ASN A 40 14.29 -16.12 2.20
N LEU A 41 12.98 -16.25 2.01
CA LEU A 41 12.26 -17.51 1.80
C LEU A 41 11.73 -17.65 0.36
N GLY A 42 12.05 -16.70 -0.52
CA GLY A 42 11.71 -16.77 -1.93
C GLY A 42 12.28 -18.03 -2.58
N CYS A 43 11.49 -18.67 -3.44
CA CYS A 43 11.86 -19.91 -4.13
C CYS A 43 12.28 -21.09 -3.21
N THR A 44 11.94 -21.05 -1.91
CA THR A 44 12.15 -22.18 -0.99
C THR A 44 10.96 -23.14 -1.02
N LYS A 45 11.12 -24.32 -0.39
CA LYS A 45 10.04 -25.30 -0.22
C LYS A 45 9.12 -24.99 0.98
N ILE A 46 9.31 -23.86 1.66
CA ILE A 46 8.49 -23.49 2.83
C ILE A 46 7.09 -23.10 2.37
N THR A 47 6.10 -23.69 3.02
CA THR A 47 4.68 -23.40 2.78
C THR A 47 4.00 -22.72 3.97
N LEU A 48 4.59 -22.78 5.17
CA LEU A 48 4.02 -22.25 6.41
C LEU A 48 5.10 -21.57 7.24
N LEU A 49 4.72 -20.48 7.92
CA LEU A 49 5.56 -19.75 8.84
C LEU A 49 5.03 -19.92 10.27
N PRO A 50 5.91 -19.96 11.28
CA PRO A 50 5.48 -20.07 12.67
C PRO A 50 4.85 -18.76 13.17
N ASP A 51 3.83 -18.87 14.02
CA ASP A 51 3.27 -17.74 14.74
C ASP A 51 4.32 -17.04 15.62
N ASN A 52 4.16 -15.73 15.82
CA ASN A 52 5.09 -14.89 16.58
C ASN A 52 6.51 -14.82 15.98
N LEU A 53 6.60 -14.87 14.64
CA LEU A 53 7.85 -14.64 13.91
C LEU A 53 8.21 -13.15 13.91
N ARG A 54 9.42 -12.82 14.37
CA ARG A 54 10.00 -11.48 14.30
C ARG A 54 11.21 -11.48 13.39
N VAL A 55 11.24 -10.58 12.41
CA VAL A 55 12.36 -10.38 11.49
C VAL A 55 12.90 -8.96 11.71
N TYR A 56 14.13 -8.84 12.19
CA TYR A 56 14.78 -7.55 12.47
C TYR A 56 15.38 -6.89 11.21
N GLY A 57 15.35 -7.57 10.07
CA GLY A 57 15.55 -7.00 8.73
C GLY A 57 14.27 -7.06 7.91
N SER A 58 14.43 -7.27 6.61
CA SER A 58 13.34 -7.45 5.64
C SER A 58 12.98 -8.93 5.46
N LEU A 59 11.72 -9.20 5.14
CA LEU A 59 11.21 -10.54 4.83
C LEU A 59 10.92 -10.62 3.32
N PHE A 60 11.58 -11.55 2.64
CA PHE A 60 11.40 -11.81 1.21
C PHE A 60 10.67 -13.13 1.01
N LEU A 61 9.43 -13.04 0.51
CA LEU A 61 8.52 -14.14 0.17
C LEU A 61 8.19 -14.16 -1.32
N SER A 62 8.84 -13.34 -2.15
CA SER A 62 8.63 -13.28 -3.60
C SER A 62 8.61 -14.69 -4.21
N GLU A 63 7.54 -15.03 -4.94
CA GLU A 63 7.37 -16.34 -5.60
C GLU A 63 7.55 -17.55 -4.65
N SER A 64 7.33 -17.36 -3.35
CA SER A 64 7.36 -18.45 -2.37
C SER A 64 6.08 -19.29 -2.41
N LEU A 65 6.15 -20.49 -1.81
CA LEU A 65 5.01 -21.38 -1.63
C LEU A 65 4.19 -21.06 -0.36
N VAL A 66 4.52 -19.98 0.35
CA VAL A 66 3.77 -19.54 1.53
C VAL A 66 2.41 -19.02 1.07
N GLU A 67 1.34 -19.58 1.62
CA GLU A 67 -0.04 -19.19 1.28
C GLU A 67 -0.68 -18.33 2.37
N VAL A 68 -0.18 -18.38 3.61
CA VAL A 68 -0.73 -17.66 4.76
C VAL A 68 0.41 -17.04 5.58
N LEU A 69 0.29 -15.76 5.91
CA LEU A 69 1.19 -15.10 6.86
C LEU A 69 0.82 -15.48 8.31
N PRO A 70 1.81 -15.62 9.21
CA PRO A 70 1.56 -16.06 10.57
C PRO A 70 0.96 -14.94 11.42
N ASN A 71 0.29 -15.32 12.51
CA ASN A 71 -0.19 -14.35 13.49
C ASN A 71 0.98 -13.68 14.20
N ASN A 72 0.77 -12.42 14.61
CA ASN A 72 1.77 -11.61 15.33
C ASN A 72 3.10 -11.48 14.57
N LEU A 73 3.05 -11.43 13.23
CA LEU A 73 4.21 -11.17 12.39
C LEU A 73 4.74 -9.75 12.63
N SER A 74 6.04 -9.64 12.90
CA SER A 74 6.71 -8.34 13.08
C SER A 74 7.96 -8.27 12.22
N ILE A 75 8.01 -7.32 11.30
CA ILE A 75 9.13 -7.09 10.39
C ILE A 75 9.64 -5.67 10.62
N ALA A 76 10.90 -5.51 10.99
CA ALA A 76 11.50 -4.18 11.20
C ALA A 76 11.84 -3.49 9.87
N GLY A 77 12.17 -4.25 8.84
CA GLY A 77 12.40 -3.78 7.47
C GLY A 77 11.13 -3.83 6.61
N SER A 78 11.31 -4.22 5.35
CA SER A 78 10.24 -4.32 4.35
C SER A 78 9.72 -5.75 4.20
N LEU A 79 8.45 -5.88 3.79
CA LEU A 79 7.86 -7.14 3.36
C LEU A 79 7.76 -7.16 1.82
N TYR A 80 8.44 -8.13 1.20
CA TYR A 80 8.36 -8.39 -0.23
C TYR A 80 7.62 -9.70 -0.46
N MET A 81 6.44 -9.66 -1.06
CA MET A 81 5.61 -10.82 -1.39
C MET A 81 4.98 -10.76 -2.80
N PRO A 82 5.66 -10.22 -3.84
CA PRO A 82 5.10 -10.22 -5.18
C PRO A 82 4.91 -11.64 -5.71
N ARG A 83 3.89 -11.82 -6.56
CA ARG A 83 3.56 -13.11 -7.20
C ARG A 83 3.40 -14.28 -6.21
N THR A 84 2.84 -13.99 -5.03
CA THR A 84 2.49 -15.00 -4.01
C THR A 84 1.00 -15.28 -4.00
N LYS A 85 0.60 -16.41 -3.41
CA LYS A 85 -0.80 -16.77 -3.17
C LYS A 85 -1.36 -16.21 -1.86
N ILE A 86 -0.61 -15.36 -1.16
CA ILE A 86 -1.00 -14.79 0.12
C ILE A 86 -2.18 -13.86 -0.11
N GLU A 87 -3.32 -14.17 0.51
CA GLU A 87 -4.57 -13.43 0.28
C GLU A 87 -4.82 -12.31 1.29
N GLU A 88 -4.19 -12.34 2.45
CA GLU A 88 -4.40 -11.35 3.51
C GLU A 88 -3.14 -11.03 4.30
N ILE A 89 -3.05 -9.77 4.76
CA ILE A 89 -2.15 -9.38 5.84
C ILE A 89 -2.92 -9.53 7.16
N PRO A 90 -2.45 -10.35 8.12
CA PRO A 90 -3.14 -10.57 9.40
C PRO A 90 -3.23 -9.29 10.25
N GLU A 91 -4.29 -9.20 11.05
CA GLU A 91 -4.44 -8.15 12.06
C GLU A 91 -3.25 -8.12 13.03
N GLY A 92 -2.81 -6.92 13.41
CA GLY A 92 -1.66 -6.73 14.29
C GLY A 92 -0.29 -6.98 13.64
N THR A 93 -0.22 -7.30 12.34
CA THR A 93 1.05 -7.38 11.60
C THR A 93 1.76 -6.03 11.63
N LYS A 94 3.06 -6.04 11.96
CA LYS A 94 3.90 -4.83 11.99
C LYS A 94 4.91 -4.87 10.85
N ILE A 95 4.92 -3.83 10.02
CA ILE A 95 5.88 -3.65 8.92
C ILE A 95 6.58 -2.31 9.13
N GLY A 96 7.89 -2.35 9.37
CA GLY A 96 8.65 -1.17 9.77
C GLY A 96 9.00 -0.25 8.62
N ASN A 97 9.03 -0.73 7.37
CA ASN A 97 9.36 0.07 6.20
C ASN A 97 8.32 -0.06 5.08
N SER A 98 8.58 -0.82 4.02
CA SER A 98 7.73 -0.89 2.81
C SER A 98 7.00 -2.23 2.69
N LEU A 99 5.88 -2.24 1.96
CA LEU A 99 5.12 -3.44 1.62
C LEU A 99 4.98 -3.55 0.10
N HIS A 100 5.59 -4.58 -0.49
CA HIS A 100 5.52 -4.84 -1.92
C HIS A 100 4.81 -6.17 -2.17
N ALA A 101 3.63 -6.12 -2.75
CA ALA A 101 2.80 -7.29 -3.03
C ALA A 101 2.29 -7.34 -4.48
N PHE A 102 2.89 -6.57 -5.40
CA PHE A 102 2.46 -6.50 -6.80
C PHE A 102 2.29 -7.89 -7.43
N GLU A 103 1.25 -8.03 -8.25
CA GLU A 103 0.83 -9.27 -8.92
C GLU A 103 0.63 -10.47 -7.96
N SER A 104 0.37 -10.23 -6.68
CA SER A 104 0.00 -11.28 -5.72
C SER A 104 -1.52 -11.48 -5.65
N HIS A 105 -1.95 -12.48 -4.89
CA HIS A 105 -3.36 -12.75 -4.62
C HIS A 105 -3.92 -11.93 -3.44
N LEU A 106 -3.23 -10.87 -3.00
CA LEU A 106 -3.63 -10.09 -1.84
C LEU A 106 -5.00 -9.41 -2.06
N LYS A 107 -5.98 -9.79 -1.23
CA LYS A 107 -7.37 -9.29 -1.25
C LYS A 107 -7.68 -8.38 -0.08
N LYS A 108 -6.94 -8.49 1.03
CA LYS A 108 -7.28 -7.81 2.29
C LYS A 108 -6.06 -7.28 3.04
N LEU A 109 -6.17 -6.04 3.48
CA LEU A 109 -5.27 -5.37 4.42
C LEU A 109 -6.00 -5.18 5.77
N PRO A 110 -5.28 -5.19 6.91
CA PRO A 110 -5.86 -4.87 8.21
C PRO A 110 -6.12 -3.37 8.33
N ASN A 111 -7.02 -3.00 9.24
CA ASN A 111 -7.23 -1.61 9.61
C ASN A 111 -5.99 -1.04 10.31
N ASP A 112 -5.86 0.29 10.29
CA ASP A 112 -4.80 1.03 10.99
C ASP A 112 -3.36 0.60 10.60
N LEU A 113 -3.20 0.00 9.42
CA LEU A 113 -1.89 -0.40 8.91
C LEU A 113 -1.04 0.84 8.60
N ILE A 114 0.12 0.93 9.24
CA ILE A 114 1.08 2.01 9.02
C ILE A 114 2.29 1.47 8.27
N ILE A 115 2.57 2.04 7.09
CA ILE A 115 3.72 1.75 6.24
C ILE A 115 4.60 3.01 6.17
N ARG A 116 5.81 2.94 6.76
CA ARG A 116 6.74 4.08 6.81
C ARG A 116 7.45 4.36 5.49
N GLY A 117 7.49 3.37 4.61
CA GLY A 117 7.99 3.48 3.26
C GLY A 117 6.84 3.47 2.26
N CYS A 118 7.02 2.72 1.18
CA CYS A 118 6.06 2.65 0.07
C CYS A 118 5.17 1.40 0.19
N ALA A 119 3.99 1.46 -0.40
CA ALA A 119 3.08 0.34 -0.52
C ALA A 119 2.75 0.12 -2.00
N ASN A 120 3.08 -1.06 -2.53
CA ASN A 120 2.76 -1.43 -3.91
C ASN A 120 1.86 -2.66 -3.94
N PHE A 121 0.63 -2.46 -4.41
CA PHE A 121 -0.42 -3.46 -4.59
C PHE A 121 -0.85 -3.58 -6.05
N GLU A 122 -0.02 -3.14 -7.00
CA GLU A 122 -0.31 -3.18 -8.43
C GLU A 122 -0.73 -4.59 -8.86
N GLY A 123 -1.85 -4.71 -9.56
CA GLY A 123 -2.38 -5.98 -10.06
C GLY A 123 -2.89 -6.95 -8.98
N CYS A 124 -2.99 -6.52 -7.71
CA CYS A 124 -3.59 -7.34 -6.66
C CYS A 124 -5.12 -7.32 -6.75
N PRO A 125 -5.82 -8.42 -6.43
CA PRO A 125 -7.28 -8.47 -6.33
C PRO A 125 -7.82 -7.80 -5.04
N LEU A 126 -7.19 -6.70 -4.59
CA LEU A 126 -7.56 -5.93 -3.40
C LEU A 126 -8.93 -5.26 -3.61
N ASP A 127 -9.89 -5.57 -2.75
CA ASP A 127 -11.28 -5.12 -2.93
C ASP A 127 -11.56 -3.76 -2.23
N GLN A 128 -10.76 -3.38 -1.23
CA GLN A 128 -10.95 -2.14 -0.47
C GLN A 128 -9.65 -1.58 0.10
N ILE A 129 -9.60 -0.26 0.25
CA ILE A 129 -8.65 0.42 1.14
C ILE A 129 -9.21 0.39 2.56
N PRO A 130 -8.49 -0.17 3.56
CA PRO A 130 -8.99 -0.24 4.92
C PRO A 130 -8.98 1.14 5.59
N THR A 131 -9.81 1.29 6.62
CA THR A 131 -9.80 2.45 7.51
C THR A 131 -8.44 2.55 8.21
N GLY A 132 -7.92 3.76 8.36
CA GLY A 132 -6.67 4.05 9.04
C GLY A 132 -5.39 3.72 8.25
N LEU A 133 -5.49 3.34 6.97
CA LEU A 133 -4.29 3.09 6.16
C LEU A 133 -3.42 4.36 6.06
N CYS A 134 -2.17 4.24 6.49
CA CYS A 134 -1.19 5.32 6.45
C CYS A 134 0.08 4.89 5.73
N VAL A 135 0.39 5.54 4.61
CA VAL A 135 1.58 5.29 3.79
C VAL A 135 2.42 6.57 3.70
N HIS A 136 3.63 6.53 4.24
CA HIS A 136 4.54 7.69 4.24
C HIS A 136 5.30 7.86 2.90
N GLY A 137 5.33 6.83 2.06
CA GLY A 137 5.87 6.86 0.71
C GLY A 137 4.76 7.02 -0.34
N TYR A 138 4.93 6.32 -1.47
CA TYR A 138 3.88 6.18 -2.45
C TYR A 138 2.94 5.01 -2.12
N LEU A 139 1.69 5.12 -2.58
CA LEU A 139 0.72 4.04 -2.62
C LEU A 139 0.39 3.75 -4.10
N ASP A 140 0.62 2.52 -4.52
CA ASP A 140 0.23 2.03 -5.85
C ASP A 140 -0.87 0.98 -5.73
N ILE A 141 -2.03 1.28 -6.32
CA ILE A 141 -3.21 0.41 -6.37
C ILE A 141 -3.72 0.24 -7.81
N LEU A 142 -2.87 0.47 -8.81
CA LEU A 142 -3.21 0.25 -10.21
C LEU A 142 -3.62 -1.21 -10.45
N GLY A 143 -4.68 -1.42 -11.23
CA GLY A 143 -5.15 -2.78 -11.55
C GLY A 143 -5.72 -3.55 -10.35
N THR A 144 -6.11 -2.86 -9.27
CA THR A 144 -6.86 -3.48 -8.17
C THR A 144 -8.37 -3.44 -8.40
N ARG A 145 -9.15 -4.03 -7.48
CA ARG A 145 -10.62 -4.00 -7.50
C ARG A 145 -11.20 -2.95 -6.56
N VAL A 146 -10.35 -2.09 -6.00
CA VAL A 146 -10.76 -0.96 -5.17
C VAL A 146 -11.62 -0.03 -6.00
N THR A 147 -12.83 0.27 -5.53
CA THR A 147 -13.72 1.27 -6.15
C THR A 147 -13.87 2.54 -5.33
N ARG A 148 -13.34 2.60 -4.11
CA ARG A 148 -13.46 3.78 -3.24
C ARG A 148 -12.27 3.89 -2.31
N LEU A 149 -11.76 5.10 -2.11
CA LEU A 149 -10.74 5.41 -1.10
C LEU A 149 -11.40 5.65 0.27
N SER A 150 -10.72 5.29 1.36
CA SER A 150 -11.18 5.63 2.70
C SER A 150 -11.02 7.13 2.98
N ASN A 151 -11.94 7.72 3.75
CA ASN A 151 -11.92 9.17 4.04
C ASN A 151 -10.75 9.59 4.95
N ASP A 152 -10.10 8.63 5.60
CA ASP A 152 -8.96 8.83 6.50
C ASP A 152 -7.64 8.34 5.89
N LEU A 153 -7.62 7.99 4.60
CA LEU A 153 -6.42 7.55 3.90
C LEU A 153 -5.32 8.62 3.96
N VAL A 154 -4.13 8.20 4.38
CA VAL A 154 -2.93 9.04 4.43
C VAL A 154 -1.90 8.51 3.44
N VAL A 155 -1.47 9.36 2.49
CA VAL A 155 -0.41 9.05 1.51
C VAL A 155 0.47 10.27 1.35
N LYS A 156 1.75 10.19 1.73
CA LYS A 156 2.60 11.40 1.84
C LYS A 156 3.40 11.77 0.60
N GLN A 157 3.57 10.87 -0.38
CA GLN A 157 4.35 11.18 -1.60
C GLN A 157 3.54 11.13 -2.89
N SER A 158 3.11 9.95 -3.32
CA SER A 158 2.44 9.76 -4.62
C SER A 158 1.32 8.74 -4.48
N LEU A 159 0.25 8.91 -5.24
CA LEU A 159 -0.87 7.98 -5.31
C LEU A 159 -1.07 7.55 -6.76
N PHE A 160 -0.91 6.26 -7.02
CA PHE A 160 -1.13 5.67 -8.34
C PHE A 160 -2.39 4.80 -8.29
N LEU A 161 -3.36 5.10 -9.16
CA LEU A 161 -4.65 4.42 -9.23
C LEU A 161 -5.26 4.58 -10.63
N SER A 162 -6.19 3.69 -10.98
CA SER A 162 -7.04 3.85 -12.16
C SER A 162 -8.19 4.80 -11.82
N ALA A 163 -8.07 6.08 -12.17
CA ALA A 163 -9.02 7.11 -11.72
C ALA A 163 -10.46 6.87 -12.19
N CYS A 164 -10.65 6.18 -13.31
CA CYS A 164 -11.96 5.76 -13.81
C CYS A 164 -12.67 4.72 -12.92
N ASP A 165 -11.91 3.95 -12.14
CA ASP A 165 -12.43 2.86 -11.32
C ASP A 165 -12.82 3.33 -9.91
N ILE A 166 -12.40 4.55 -9.52
CA ILE A 166 -12.60 5.08 -8.16
C ILE A 166 -13.79 6.05 -8.12
N GLU A 167 -14.82 5.68 -7.37
CA GLU A 167 -16.06 6.43 -7.23
C GLU A 167 -15.87 7.81 -6.62
N ASN A 168 -14.96 7.98 -5.65
CA ASN A 168 -14.79 9.21 -4.89
C ASN A 168 -13.56 10.04 -5.30
N VAL A 169 -13.17 9.96 -6.57
CA VAL A 169 -12.23 10.90 -7.21
C VAL A 169 -12.91 11.65 -8.35
N VAL A 170 -12.24 12.70 -8.83
CA VAL A 170 -12.57 13.37 -10.08
C VAL A 170 -11.29 13.49 -10.89
N PHE A 171 -11.34 13.20 -12.19
CA PHE A 171 -10.16 13.19 -13.04
C PHE A 171 -10.40 13.85 -14.40
N GLN A 172 -9.30 14.18 -15.05
CA GLN A 172 -9.20 14.62 -16.44
C GLN A 172 -8.05 13.85 -17.09
N ASP A 173 -8.30 13.29 -18.26
CA ASP A 173 -7.28 12.68 -19.10
C ASP A 173 -6.72 13.68 -20.11
N GLU A 174 -5.71 13.27 -20.88
CA GLU A 174 -5.11 14.07 -21.94
C GLU A 174 -4.68 15.47 -21.45
N CYS A 175 -4.18 15.54 -20.20
CA CYS A 175 -3.77 16.80 -19.58
C CYS A 175 -2.39 17.24 -20.05
N GLY A 176 -2.33 18.49 -20.52
CA GLY A 176 -1.16 19.10 -21.13
C GLY A 176 -0.60 18.33 -22.35
N GLU A 177 0.56 18.77 -22.82
CA GLU A 177 1.33 18.22 -23.94
C GLU A 177 1.73 16.76 -23.75
N HIS A 178 1.86 16.31 -22.50
CA HIS A 178 2.21 14.92 -22.19
C HIS A 178 0.99 14.01 -22.01
N LYS A 179 -0.23 14.53 -22.23
CA LYS A 179 -1.47 13.76 -22.22
C LYS A 179 -1.64 12.91 -20.94
N ARG A 180 -1.29 13.49 -19.79
CA ARG A 180 -1.34 12.77 -18.51
C ARG A 180 -2.77 12.73 -17.96
N THR A 181 -3.05 11.75 -17.13
CA THR A 181 -4.20 11.84 -16.21
C THR A 181 -3.83 12.71 -15.02
N ILE A 182 -4.73 13.63 -14.67
CA ILE A 182 -4.72 14.39 -13.42
C ILE A 182 -6.00 14.02 -12.67
N PHE A 183 -5.91 13.79 -11.38
CA PHE A 183 -7.09 13.56 -10.56
C PHE A 183 -7.01 14.27 -9.22
N ALA A 184 -8.18 14.55 -8.64
CA ALA A 184 -8.32 15.02 -7.28
C ALA A 184 -8.92 13.91 -6.41
N ALA A 185 -8.40 13.77 -5.19
CA ALA A 185 -8.85 12.78 -4.20
C ALA A 185 -8.86 13.40 -2.79
N TYR A 186 -9.78 12.95 -1.93
CA TYR A 186 -9.75 13.30 -0.51
C TYR A 186 -8.79 12.36 0.22
N VAL A 187 -7.61 12.86 0.56
CA VAL A 187 -6.53 12.14 1.25
C VAL A 187 -5.80 13.10 2.18
N ASN A 188 -5.09 12.62 3.19
CA ASN A 188 -4.37 13.48 4.14
C ASN A 188 -5.26 14.54 4.84
N GLY A 189 -6.57 14.29 4.96
CA GLY A 189 -7.53 15.21 5.58
C GLY A 189 -8.00 16.38 4.70
N SER A 190 -7.59 16.45 3.44
CA SER A 190 -8.01 17.50 2.50
C SER A 190 -8.14 16.96 1.06
N VAL A 191 -8.68 17.78 0.16
CA VAL A 191 -8.62 17.46 -1.27
C VAL A 191 -7.20 17.73 -1.78
N ASN A 192 -6.57 16.72 -2.38
CA ASN A 192 -5.27 16.81 -3.01
C ASN A 192 -5.38 16.50 -4.50
N ILE A 193 -4.49 17.09 -5.30
CA ILE A 193 -4.31 16.84 -6.72
C ILE A 193 -3.15 15.87 -6.90
N ALA A 194 -3.35 14.83 -7.69
CA ALA A 194 -2.33 13.91 -8.16
C ALA A 194 -2.04 14.13 -9.65
N ALA A 195 -0.75 14.22 -9.99
CA ALA A 195 -0.26 14.41 -11.36
C ALA A 195 1.12 13.76 -11.53
N GLY A 196 1.14 12.50 -11.97
CA GLY A 196 2.38 11.70 -12.00
C GLY A 196 2.88 11.43 -10.58
N CYS A 197 4.15 11.73 -10.31
CA CYS A 197 4.73 11.53 -8.96
C CYS A 197 4.30 12.59 -7.93
N PHE A 198 3.55 13.62 -8.35
CA PHE A 198 3.08 14.66 -7.43
C PHE A 198 1.75 14.27 -6.79
N LEU A 199 1.64 14.51 -5.49
CA LEU A 199 0.39 14.54 -4.73
C LEU A 199 0.46 15.72 -3.74
N GLY A 200 -0.49 16.65 -3.81
CA GLY A 200 -0.51 17.78 -2.89
C GLY A 200 -1.65 18.75 -3.12
N ASP A 201 -1.65 19.86 -2.38
CA ASP A 201 -2.66 20.91 -2.53
C ASP A 201 -2.53 21.68 -3.86
N LEU A 202 -3.56 22.50 -4.15
CA LEU A 202 -3.60 23.29 -5.38
C LEU A 202 -2.47 24.32 -5.48
N GLU A 203 -2.07 24.93 -4.37
CA GLU A 203 -1.03 25.96 -4.37
C GLU A 203 0.31 25.34 -4.79
N THR A 204 0.70 24.24 -4.13
CA THR A 204 1.89 23.47 -4.44
C THR A 204 1.85 22.93 -5.88
N PHE A 205 0.69 22.43 -6.32
CA PHE A 205 0.50 21.98 -7.70
C PHE A 205 0.78 23.10 -8.72
N ILE A 206 0.19 24.28 -8.51
CA ILE A 206 0.36 25.45 -9.37
C ILE A 206 1.83 25.85 -9.43
N ASP A 207 2.51 25.90 -8.30
CA ASP A 207 3.91 26.31 -8.22
C ASP A 207 4.83 25.32 -8.93
N LEU A 208 4.61 24.02 -8.76
CA LEU A 208 5.39 22.98 -9.47
C LEU A 208 5.15 23.00 -10.98
N VAL A 209 3.90 23.17 -11.42
CA VAL A 209 3.58 23.31 -12.84
C VAL A 209 4.27 24.54 -13.41
N ARG A 210 4.23 25.68 -12.71
CA ARG A 210 4.90 26.91 -13.16
C ARG A 210 6.41 26.78 -13.17
N HIS A 211 6.98 26.09 -12.19
CA HIS A 211 8.41 25.81 -12.15
C HIS A 211 8.85 24.96 -13.35
N LYS A 212 8.04 23.96 -13.73
CA LYS A 212 8.37 23.03 -14.82
C LYS A 212 8.08 23.57 -16.22
N TYR A 213 6.96 24.28 -16.40
CA TYR A 213 6.43 24.69 -17.71
C TYR A 213 6.41 26.21 -17.91
N GLY A 214 6.90 26.99 -16.94
CA GLY A 214 6.85 28.45 -16.98
C GLY A 214 5.43 28.99 -16.78
N ARG A 215 5.13 30.14 -17.39
CA ARG A 215 3.81 30.82 -17.30
C ARG A 215 3.06 30.85 -18.64
N GLY A 216 3.43 29.97 -19.56
CA GLY A 216 2.83 29.89 -20.89
C GLY A 216 1.50 29.14 -20.91
N GLU A 217 0.98 28.95 -22.12
CA GLU A 217 -0.28 28.25 -22.38
C GLU A 217 -0.31 26.84 -21.77
N GLU A 218 0.81 26.11 -21.85
CA GLU A 218 0.93 24.75 -21.35
C GLU A 218 0.76 24.65 -19.83
N ALA A 219 1.43 25.52 -19.07
CA ALA A 219 1.22 25.64 -17.63
C ALA A 219 -0.24 26.02 -17.32
N GLY A 220 -0.83 26.91 -18.13
CA GLY A 220 -2.24 27.30 -18.02
C GLY A 220 -3.20 26.11 -18.14
N LYS A 221 -2.95 25.20 -19.10
CA LYS A 221 -3.75 23.98 -19.31
C LYS A 221 -3.69 23.05 -18.10
N TYR A 222 -2.49 22.69 -17.63
CA TYR A 222 -2.32 21.88 -16.42
C TYR A 222 -3.04 22.46 -15.21
N ILE A 223 -2.87 23.76 -14.97
CA ILE A 223 -3.49 24.45 -13.84
C ILE A 223 -5.01 24.43 -13.95
N ALA A 224 -5.56 24.71 -15.13
CA ALA A 224 -7.01 24.70 -15.35
C ALA A 224 -7.61 23.30 -15.11
N GLN A 225 -6.94 22.25 -15.60
CA GLN A 225 -7.40 20.87 -15.43
C GLN A 225 -7.31 20.41 -13.97
N GLY A 226 -6.22 20.74 -13.26
CA GLY A 226 -6.10 20.45 -11.82
C GLY A 226 -7.15 21.18 -10.97
N LYS A 227 -7.39 22.47 -11.25
CA LYS A 227 -8.46 23.25 -10.58
C LYS A 227 -9.83 22.65 -10.82
N PHE A 228 -10.14 22.29 -12.06
CA PHE A 228 -11.40 21.63 -12.40
C PHE A 228 -11.61 20.37 -11.56
N CYS A 229 -10.62 19.47 -11.51
CA CYS A 229 -10.75 18.23 -10.73
C CYS A 229 -11.02 18.52 -9.26
N MET A 230 -10.31 19.50 -8.69
CA MET A 230 -10.47 19.86 -7.29
C MET A 230 -11.84 20.48 -6.98
N ASP A 231 -12.28 21.45 -7.80
CA ASP A 231 -13.56 22.15 -7.60
C ASP A 231 -14.75 21.19 -7.71
N GLU A 232 -14.72 20.28 -8.68
CA GLU A 232 -15.76 19.26 -8.86
C GLU A 232 -15.76 18.24 -7.73
N LEU A 233 -14.59 17.84 -7.21
CA LEU A 233 -14.54 16.96 -6.05
C LEU A 233 -15.10 17.65 -4.79
N TYR A 234 -14.83 18.94 -4.58
CA TYR A 234 -15.44 19.69 -3.47
C TYR A 234 -16.97 19.70 -3.55
N LYS A 235 -17.54 19.95 -4.74
CA LYS A 235 -19.00 19.89 -4.95
C LYS A 235 -19.55 18.51 -4.62
N LYS A 236 -18.91 17.46 -5.14
CA LYS A 236 -19.29 16.07 -4.90
C LYS A 236 -19.31 15.73 -3.40
N LEU A 237 -18.27 16.12 -2.67
CA LEU A 237 -18.18 15.89 -1.21
C LEU A 237 -19.25 16.68 -0.44
N GLU A 238 -19.59 17.90 -0.87
CA GLU A 238 -20.65 18.70 -0.25
C GLU A 238 -22.04 18.08 -0.47
N GLU A 239 -22.30 17.57 -1.67
CA GLU A 239 -23.54 16.85 -1.99
C GLU A 239 -23.67 15.56 -1.19
N GLU A 240 -22.60 14.77 -1.05
CA GLU A 240 -22.58 13.57 -0.21
C GLU A 240 -22.88 13.90 1.26
N ARG A 241 -22.30 14.98 1.80
CA ARG A 241 -22.58 15.46 3.17
C ARG A 241 -24.04 15.86 3.35
N LYS A 242 -24.62 16.61 2.40
CA LYS A 242 -26.04 17.00 2.42
C LYS A 242 -26.97 15.79 2.39
N LYS A 243 -26.66 14.78 1.59
CA LYS A 243 -27.42 13.51 1.53
C LYS A 243 -27.33 12.74 2.85
N ALA A 244 -26.14 12.65 3.44
CA ALA A 244 -25.95 12.01 4.74
C ALA A 244 -26.75 12.71 5.85
N SER A 245 -26.78 14.05 5.88
CA SER A 245 -27.54 14.82 6.88
C SER A 245 -29.05 14.80 6.68
N SER A 246 -29.54 14.57 5.45
CA SER A 246 -30.99 14.53 5.15
C SER A 246 -31.62 13.14 5.27
N GLY A 247 -30.83 12.06 5.18
CA GLY A 247 -31.27 10.68 5.42
C GLY A 247 -31.34 10.27 6.90
N LEU A 248 -31.01 11.17 7.81
CA LEU A 248 -31.09 11.00 9.28
C LEU A 248 -32.35 11.65 9.89
N ALA A 249 -33.32 12.06 9.05
CA ALA A 249 -34.57 12.71 9.45
C ALA A 249 -35.78 11.75 9.35
#